data_AF-A0A9P9CW02-F1
#
_entry.id   AF-A0A9P9CW02-F1
#
_cell.length_a   1.000
_cell.length_b   1.000
_cell.length_c   1.000
_cell.angle_alpha   90.00
_cell.angle_beta   90.00
_cell.angle_gamma   90.00
#
_symmetry.space_group_name_H-M   'P 1'
#
loop_
_entity.id
_entity.type
_entity.pdbx_description
1 polymer ?
#
loop_
_entity_poly.entity_id
_entity_poly.type
_entity_poly.pdbx_seq_one_letter_code
_entity_poly.pdbx_strand_id
1 'polypeptide(L)'
;AVPIFQGFISDDHNDEHPVYYKRNSVLHLALFVPWEDFFPKVQGDITDMWLDYEAALSPRLRFHISNISLLRKSAEDARKDAKLWASRSEGDDTVD
;
A
#
# COMPACT_ATOMS: atom_id res chain seq x y z
N ALA A 1 -7.17 -6.40 20.12
CA ALA A 1 -6.53 -7.05 18.97
C ALA A 1 -5.28 -6.24 18.60
N VAL A 2 -4.14 -6.88 18.33
CA VAL A 2 -2.96 -6.18 17.82
C VAL A 2 -3.16 -6.04 16.31
N PRO A 3 -3.18 -4.82 15.73
CA PRO A 3 -3.24 -4.66 14.28
C PRO A 3 -1.93 -5.19 13.70
N ILE A 4 -2.00 -6.36 13.08
CA ILE A 4 -0.86 -6.92 12.36
C ILE A 4 -0.92 -6.35 10.94
N PHE A 5 0.03 -5.47 10.62
CA PHE A 5 0.28 -4.99 9.26
C PHE A 5 0.98 -6.08 8.42
N GLN A 6 0.42 -7.31 8.38
CA GLN A 6 0.89 -8.36 7.49
C GLN A 6 0.15 -8.23 6.16
N GLY A 7 0.84 -7.70 5.16
CA GLY A 7 0.38 -7.67 3.79
C GLY A 7 0.77 -6.38 3.08
N PHE A 8 0.55 -6.36 1.77
CA PHE A 8 0.78 -5.19 0.95
C PHE A 8 -0.30 -4.13 1.21
N ILE A 9 0.08 -2.86 1.02
CA ILE A 9 -0.86 -1.75 0.94
C ILE A 9 -1.33 -1.61 -0.51
N SER A 10 -2.62 -1.34 -0.70
CA SER A 10 -3.26 -1.17 -2.00
C SER A 10 -4.25 -0.02 -1.93
N ASP A 11 -4.47 0.66 -3.04
CA ASP A 11 -5.45 1.74 -3.22
C ASP A 11 -6.87 1.23 -3.52
N ASP A 12 -7.10 -0.08 -3.53
CA ASP A 12 -8.42 -0.66 -3.70
C ASP A 12 -9.23 -0.66 -2.39
N HIS A 13 -10.02 0.39 -2.19
CA HIS A 13 -10.90 0.55 -1.02
C HIS A 13 -12.22 -0.26 -1.11
N ASN A 14 -12.46 -0.91 -2.24
CA ASN A 14 -13.64 -1.75 -2.47
C ASN A 14 -13.32 -3.24 -2.39
N ASP A 15 -12.07 -3.61 -2.11
CA ASP A 15 -11.64 -4.99 -1.91
C ASP A 15 -12.48 -5.69 -0.82
N GLU A 16 -13.32 -6.63 -1.27
CA GLU A 16 -14.14 -7.47 -0.40
C GLU A 16 -13.31 -8.68 0.05
N HIS A 17 -12.75 -8.60 1.24
CA HIS A 17 -12.00 -9.70 1.82
C HIS A 17 -12.88 -10.52 2.78
N PRO A 18 -12.88 -11.87 2.72
CA PRO A 18 -13.74 -12.72 3.56
C PRO A 18 -13.47 -12.64 5.07
N VAL A 19 -12.40 -11.96 5.47
CA VAL A 19 -11.91 -11.87 6.86
C VAL A 19 -11.73 -10.43 7.33
N TYR A 20 -11.43 -9.51 6.41
CA TYR A 20 -11.06 -8.14 6.76
C TYR A 20 -12.13 -7.18 6.26
N TYR A 21 -12.67 -6.37 7.16
CA TYR A 21 -13.58 -5.30 6.80
C TYR A 21 -12.79 -4.09 6.30
N LYS A 22 -13.04 -3.67 5.05
CA LYS A 22 -12.48 -2.44 4.42
C LYS A 22 -10.98 -2.25 4.71
N ARG A 23 -10.20 -3.32 4.53
CA ARG A 23 -8.80 -3.43 4.96
C ARG A 23 -7.97 -2.21 4.55
N ASN A 24 -8.00 -1.85 3.26
CA ASN A 24 -7.13 -0.78 2.76
C ASN A 24 -7.52 0.59 3.32
N SER A 25 -8.81 0.89 3.50
CA SER A 25 -9.26 2.12 4.15
C SER A 25 -8.76 2.20 5.60
N VAL A 26 -8.87 1.11 6.37
CA VAL A 26 -8.36 1.03 7.75
C VAL A 26 -6.83 1.24 7.79
N LEU A 27 -6.10 0.61 6.87
CA LEU A 27 -4.64 0.73 6.80
C LEU A 27 -4.19 2.16 6.48
N HIS A 28 -4.85 2.80 5.51
CA HIS A 28 -4.54 4.17 5.12
C HIS A 28 -4.86 5.17 6.24
N LEU A 29 -6.00 5.00 6.89
CA LEU A 29 -6.38 5.72 8.10
C LEU A 29 -5.28 5.60 9.16
N ALA A 30 -4.84 4.38 9.49
CA ALA A 30 -3.82 4.16 10.51
C ALA A 30 -2.43 4.75 10.18
N LEU A 31 -2.11 4.92 8.89
CA LEU A 31 -0.80 5.41 8.44
C LEU A 31 -0.75 6.93 8.22
N PHE A 32 -1.86 7.54 7.81
CA PHE A 32 -1.89 8.91 7.31
C PHE A 32 -2.73 9.87 8.16
N VAL A 33 -3.47 9.37 9.16
CA VAL A 33 -4.28 10.20 10.05
C VAL A 33 -3.70 10.13 11.46
N PRO A 34 -3.44 11.29 12.12
CA PRO A 34 -3.04 11.32 13.52
C PRO A 34 -4.06 10.64 14.43
N TRP A 35 -3.57 9.93 15.45
CA TRP A 35 -4.43 9.16 16.36
C TRP A 35 -5.44 10.07 17.10
N GLU A 36 -5.06 11.31 17.38
CA GLU A 36 -5.88 12.33 18.03
C GLU A 36 -7.15 12.66 17.22
N ASP A 37 -7.08 12.57 15.90
CA ASP A 37 -8.17 12.90 14.97
C ASP A 37 -9.15 11.72 14.76
N PHE A 38 -8.87 10.54 15.33
CA PHE A 38 -9.77 9.38 15.26
C PHE A 38 -10.90 9.41 16.29
N PHE A 39 -10.69 10.04 17.45
CA PHE A 39 -11.65 10.02 18.55
C PHE A 39 -12.99 10.73 18.30
N PRO A 40 -13.12 11.76 17.42
CA PRO A 40 -14.39 12.44 17.21
C PRO A 40 -15.35 11.74 16.23
N LYS A 41 -14.83 11.00 15.23
CA LYS A 41 -15.62 10.45 14.12
C LYS A 41 -15.92 8.95 14.35
N VAL A 42 -16.89 8.64 15.20
CA VAL A 42 -17.31 7.24 15.47
C VAL A 42 -18.52 6.80 14.62
N GLN A 43 -19.01 7.64 13.71
CA GLN A 43 -20.15 7.32 12.83
C GLN A 43 -19.80 7.53 11.35
N GLY A 44 -20.18 6.58 10.51
CA GLY A 44 -19.98 6.60 9.05
C GLY A 44 -19.32 5.33 8.51
N ASP A 45 -19.35 5.14 7.19
CA ASP A 45 -18.56 4.10 6.52
C ASP A 45 -17.06 4.45 6.59
N ILE A 46 -16.23 3.44 6.84
CA ILE A 46 -14.78 3.64 7.02
C ILE A 46 -14.11 4.13 5.72
N THR A 47 -14.61 3.71 4.56
CA THR A 47 -14.09 4.19 3.28
C THR A 47 -14.44 5.65 3.07
N ASP A 48 -15.65 6.08 3.39
CA ASP A 48 -16.02 7.50 3.30
C ASP A 48 -15.15 8.36 4.23
N MET A 49 -14.89 7.88 5.44
CA MET A 49 -13.98 8.54 6.38
C MET A 49 -12.57 8.67 5.82
N TRP A 50 -12.05 7.63 5.17
CA TRP A 50 -10.74 7.69 4.51
C TRP A 50 -10.72 8.74 3.40
N LEU A 51 -11.74 8.78 2.53
CA LEU A 51 -11.80 9.72 1.41
C LEU A 51 -11.83 11.19 1.88
N ASP A 52 -12.53 11.49 2.97
CA ASP A 52 -12.52 12.82 3.61
C ASP A 52 -11.10 13.23 4.01
N TYR A 53 -10.37 12.33 4.68
CA TYR A 53 -9.01 12.60 5.14
C TYR A 53 -8.03 12.71 3.97
N GLU A 54 -8.14 11.82 2.98
CA GLU A 54 -7.31 11.85 1.77
C GLU A 54 -7.42 13.21 1.05
N ALA A 55 -8.62 13.76 0.95
CA ALA A 55 -8.86 15.07 0.35
C ALA A 55 -8.14 16.21 1.11
N ALA A 56 -8.00 16.08 2.43
CA ALA A 56 -7.31 17.05 3.28
C ALA A 56 -5.78 16.88 3.32
N LEU A 57 -5.23 15.78 2.79
CA LEU A 57 -3.80 15.51 2.82
C LEU A 57 -3.00 16.50 1.95
N SER A 58 -1.77 16.77 2.40
CA SER A 58 -0.81 17.55 1.61
C SER A 58 -0.60 16.92 0.22
N PRO A 59 -0.31 17.74 -0.81
CA PRO A 59 -0.09 17.22 -2.17
C PRO A 59 0.98 16.13 -2.26
N ARG A 60 2.03 16.21 -1.42
CA ARG A 60 3.10 15.22 -1.37
C ARG A 60 2.61 13.86 -0.91
N LEU A 61 1.77 13.80 0.11
CA LEU A 61 1.23 12.54 0.63
C LEU A 61 0.22 11.94 -0.35
N ARG A 62 -0.67 12.76 -0.91
CA ARG A 62 -1.62 12.34 -1.95
C ARG A 62 -0.92 11.72 -3.16
N PHE A 63 0.21 12.28 -3.58
CA PHE A 63 1.03 11.71 -4.64
C PHE A 63 1.50 10.29 -4.32
N HIS A 64 1.93 10.02 -3.08
CA HIS A 64 2.37 8.68 -2.71
C HIS A 64 1.21 7.67 -2.63
N ILE A 65 0.07 8.10 -2.09
CA ILE A 65 -1.15 7.28 -1.97
C ILE A 65 -1.66 6.88 -3.35
N SER A 66 -1.82 7.84 -4.27
CA SER A 66 -2.32 7.57 -5.63
C SER A 66 -1.38 6.71 -6.48
N ASN A 67 -0.13 6.55 -6.06
CA ASN A 67 0.87 5.75 -6.76
C ASN A 67 1.21 4.45 -6.04
N ILE A 68 0.57 4.13 -4.91
CA ILE A 68 1.05 3.06 -4.02
C ILE A 68 1.07 1.69 -4.70
N SER A 69 0.05 1.40 -5.52
CA SER A 69 -0.04 0.17 -6.30
C SER A 69 1.00 0.11 -7.43
N LEU A 70 1.31 1.25 -8.06
CA LEU A 70 2.36 1.36 -9.08
C LEU A 70 3.75 1.17 -8.46
N LEU A 71 4.01 1.80 -7.32
CA LEU A 71 5.28 1.66 -6.58
C LEU A 71 5.51 0.20 -6.18
N ARG A 72 4.48 -0.48 -5.69
CA ARG A 72 4.55 -1.92 -5.39
C ARG A 72 4.90 -2.74 -6.62
N LYS A 73 4.18 -2.55 -7.73
CA LYS A 73 4.42 -3.28 -8.98
C LYS A 73 5.83 -3.03 -9.51
N SER A 74 6.28 -1.77 -9.49
CA SER A 74 7.64 -1.38 -9.89
C SER A 74 8.70 -2.07 -9.03
N ALA A 75 8.50 -2.16 -7.72
CA ALA A 75 9.41 -2.89 -6.83
C ALA A 75 9.43 -4.41 -7.11
N GLU A 76 8.27 -5.00 -7.40
CA GLU A 76 8.17 -6.41 -7.79
C GLU A 76 8.88 -6.70 -9.12
N ASP A 77 8.72 -5.82 -10.10
CA ASP A 77 9.35 -5.95 -11.41
C ASP A 77 10.87 -5.74 -11.32
N ALA A 78 11.34 -4.74 -10.58
CA ALA A 78 12.77 -4.54 -10.30
C ALA A 78 13.40 -5.77 -9.61
N ARG A 79 12.67 -6.43 -8.70
CA ARG A 79 13.13 -7.66 -8.05
C ARG A 79 13.22 -8.84 -9.02
N LYS A 80 12.30 -8.95 -9.99
CA LYS A 80 12.37 -9.99 -11.04
C LYS A 80 13.52 -9.71 -11.99
N ASP A 81 13.71 -8.47 -12.41
CA ASP A 81 14.79 -8.06 -13.30
C ASP A 81 16.17 -8.34 -12.67
N ALA A 82 16.36 -7.99 -11.40
CA ALA A 82 17.59 -8.31 -10.68
C ALA A 82 17.89 -9.81 -10.64
N LYS A 83 16.86 -10.66 -10.44
CA LYS A 83 17.02 -12.12 -10.47
C LYS A 83 17.39 -12.63 -11.86
N LEU A 84 16.78 -12.09 -12.91
CA LEU A 84 17.09 -12.45 -14.28
C LEU A 84 18.53 -12.06 -14.65
N TRP A 85 18.97 -10.88 -14.25
CA TRP A 85 20.35 -10.42 -14.46
C TRP A 85 21.36 -11.33 -13.76
N ALA A 86 21.11 -11.69 -12.49
CA ALA A 86 21.97 -12.62 -11.76
C ALA A 86 22.06 -13.99 -12.46
N SER A 87 20.94 -14.56 -12.88
CA SER A 87 20.91 -15.86 -13.57
C SER A 87 21.58 -15.87 -14.95
N ARG A 88 21.73 -14.70 -15.60
CA ARG A 88 22.42 -14.56 -16.88
C ARG A 88 23.91 -14.30 -16.73
N SER A 89 24.32 -13.64 -15.64
CA SER A 89 25.72 -13.34 -15.36
C SER A 89 26.54 -14.57 -14.93
N GLU A 90 25.90 -15.66 -14.50
CA GLU A 90 26.56 -16.89 -14.06
C GLU A 90 26.82 -17.91 -15.19
N GLY A 91 26.60 -17.53 -16.46
CA GLY A 91 26.63 -18.46 -17.60
C GLY A 91 27.55 -18.10 -18.78
N ASP A 92 28.46 -17.13 -18.65
CA ASP A 92 29.34 -16.68 -19.74
C ASP A 92 30.82 -16.71 -19.31
N ASP A 93 31.32 -17.90 -18.99
CA ASP A 93 32.72 -18.17 -18.63
C ASP A 93 33.24 -19.45 -19.32
N THR A 94 32.82 -19.68 -20.57
CA THR A 94 33.50 -20.64 -21.46
C THR A 94 34.01 -19.92 -22.71
N VAL A 95 35.10 -19.20 -22.53
CA VAL A 95 36.02 -18.84 -23.62
C VAL A 95 36.95 -20.04 -23.84
N ASP A 96 36.75 -20.75 -24.95
CA ASP A 96 37.72 -21.66 -25.59
C ASP A 96 38.00 -21.14 -27.00
#